data_AF-A0A0H3BWV4-F1
#
_entry.id   AF-A0A0H3BWV4-F1
#
_cell.length_a   1.000
_cell.length_b   1.000
_cell.length_c   1.000
_cell.angle_alpha   90.00
_cell.angle_beta   90.00
_cell.angle_gamma   90.00
#
_symmetry.space_group_name_H-M   'P 1'
#
loop_
_entity.id
_entity.type
_entity.pdbx_description
1 polymer ?
#
loop_
_entity_poly.entity_id
_entity_poly.type
_entity_poly.pdbx_seq_one_letter_code
_entity_poly.pdbx_strand_id
1 'polypeptide(L)'
;MPFIAKQTLKSQLIPQDNLLADSRFNEIMDYLTGDFPLVFRPMFNPHRYTISQDNQALEKVKQASYKRMGIAMTHLDGLIGESGHVYRDQQTIADAYAYAHGAMVSKNTKILRELSASGSLYGKNGGRFSCSTSA
;
A
#
# COMPACT_ATOMS: atom_id res chain seq x y z
N MET A 1 12.99 9.59 -0.86
CA MET A 1 11.94 10.38 -1.55
C MET A 1 11.72 11.81 -1.04
N PRO A 2 11.95 12.19 0.24
CA PRO A 2 11.70 13.58 0.65
C PRO A 2 12.62 14.60 -0.02
N PHE A 3 13.79 14.18 -0.53
CA PHE A 3 14.74 15.07 -1.22
C PHE A 3 14.16 15.74 -2.48
N ILE A 4 13.47 14.97 -3.35
CA ILE A 4 12.91 15.51 -4.60
C ILE A 4 11.80 16.50 -4.31
N ALA A 5 10.90 16.17 -3.38
CA ALA A 5 9.79 17.05 -3.01
C ALA A 5 10.27 18.30 -2.24
N LYS A 6 11.40 18.22 -1.49
CA LYS A 6 12.04 19.39 -0.88
C LYS A 6 12.74 20.31 -1.90
N GLN A 7 13.23 19.77 -3.02
CA GLN A 7 13.80 20.57 -4.12
C GLN A 7 12.73 21.35 -4.90
N THR A 8 11.48 20.87 -4.91
CA THR A 8 10.35 21.51 -5.59
C THR A 8 9.33 22.09 -4.59
N LEU A 9 9.77 23.01 -3.72
CA LEU A 9 8.92 23.70 -2.73
C LEU A 9 7.62 24.29 -3.30
N LYS A 10 7.61 24.73 -4.57
CA LYS A 10 6.40 25.25 -5.25
C LYS A 10 5.31 24.20 -5.49
N SER A 11 5.64 22.92 -5.48
CA SER A 11 4.70 21.84 -5.80
C SER A 11 3.90 21.31 -4.60
N GLN A 12 4.19 21.77 -3.37
CA GLN A 12 3.45 21.45 -2.14
C GLN A 12 3.19 19.94 -1.92
N LEU A 13 4.10 19.07 -2.40
CA LEU A 13 3.94 17.62 -2.34
C LEU A 13 4.27 16.99 -0.98
N ILE A 14 4.62 17.83 0.00
CA ILE A 14 4.85 17.53 1.43
C ILE A 14 4.08 18.60 2.22
N PRO A 15 3.49 18.26 3.38
CA PRO A 15 2.85 19.25 4.25
C PRO A 15 3.77 20.44 4.57
N GLN A 16 3.19 21.62 4.72
CA GLN A 16 3.94 22.85 5.06
C GLN A 16 3.48 23.48 6.39
N ASP A 17 2.61 22.79 7.13
CA ASP A 17 1.91 23.36 8.29
C ASP A 17 2.78 23.51 9.53
N ASN A 18 3.20 22.38 10.12
CA ASN A 18 3.92 22.34 11.40
C ASN A 18 4.64 21.00 11.60
N LEU A 19 5.52 20.94 12.60
CA LEU A 19 6.32 19.74 12.90
C LEU A 19 5.48 18.47 13.15
N LEU A 20 4.27 18.61 13.70
CA LEU A 20 3.39 17.46 13.93
C LEU A 20 2.82 16.93 12.61
N ALA A 21 2.44 17.82 11.69
CA ALA A 21 2.02 17.46 10.34
C ALA A 21 3.14 16.74 9.58
N ASP A 22 4.36 17.26 9.66
CA ASP A 22 5.55 16.64 9.06
C ASP A 22 5.82 15.26 9.64
N SER A 23 5.77 15.12 10.97
CA SER A 23 5.98 13.83 11.63
C SER A 23 4.93 12.79 11.21
N ARG A 24 3.65 13.18 11.11
CA ARG A 24 2.56 12.28 10.69
C ARG A 24 2.70 11.87 9.23
N PHE A 25 3.09 12.81 8.37
CA PHE A 25 3.35 12.50 6.98
C PHE A 25 4.55 11.57 6.81
N ASN A 26 5.63 11.80 7.56
CA ASN A 26 6.80 10.92 7.55
C ASN A 26 6.44 9.51 8.03
N GLU A 27 5.63 9.37 9.08
CA GLU A 27 5.12 8.08 9.55
C GLU A 27 4.39 7.30 8.42
N ILE A 28 3.51 7.99 7.68
CA ILE A 28 2.81 7.40 6.53
C ILE A 28 3.80 7.00 5.43
N MET A 29 4.76 7.87 5.10
CA MET A 29 5.76 7.59 4.08
C MET A 29 6.70 6.45 4.47
N ASP A 30 7.06 6.32 5.75
CA ASP A 30 7.86 5.23 6.28
C ASP A 30 7.09 3.90 6.16
N TYR A 31 5.80 3.89 6.51
CA TYR A 31 4.95 2.73 6.28
C TYR A 31 4.86 2.36 4.79
N LEU A 32 4.56 3.35 3.93
CA LEU A 32 4.37 3.14 2.50
C LEU A 32 5.65 2.64 1.83
N THR A 33 6.82 3.13 2.23
CA THR A 33 8.10 2.77 1.58
C THR A 33 8.81 1.60 2.24
N GLY A 34 8.62 1.42 3.54
CA GLY A 34 9.28 0.41 4.36
C GLY A 34 8.50 -0.89 4.45
N ASP A 35 7.24 -0.83 4.91
CA ASP A 35 6.48 -2.03 5.28
C ASP A 35 5.55 -2.50 4.17
N PHE A 36 4.85 -1.56 3.54
CA PHE A 36 3.83 -1.88 2.56
C PHE A 36 4.34 -2.70 1.37
N PRO A 37 5.51 -2.42 0.75
CA PRO A 37 5.99 -3.20 -0.38
C PRO A 37 6.44 -4.61 0.03
N LEU A 38 6.80 -4.81 1.30
CA LEU A 38 7.31 -6.09 1.80
C LEU A 38 6.23 -7.15 1.86
N VAL A 39 4.96 -6.78 2.04
CA VAL A 39 3.85 -7.75 2.10
C VAL A 39 3.62 -8.46 0.76
N PHE A 40 4.13 -7.90 -0.35
CA PHE A 40 4.03 -8.49 -1.69
C PHE A 40 5.17 -9.45 -2.01
N ARG A 41 6.33 -9.31 -1.36
CA ARG A 41 7.53 -10.08 -1.69
C ARG A 41 7.39 -11.60 -1.51
N PRO A 42 6.73 -12.13 -0.46
CA PRO A 42 6.56 -13.58 -0.29
C PRO A 42 5.72 -14.23 -1.40
N MET A 43 4.80 -13.48 -2.03
CA MET A 43 4.05 -13.95 -3.19
C MET A 43 4.96 -14.17 -4.41
N PHE A 44 5.93 -13.27 -4.64
CA PHE A 44 6.83 -13.34 -5.78
C PHE A 44 8.04 -14.25 -5.55
N ASN A 45 8.56 -14.33 -4.31
CA ASN A 45 9.73 -15.13 -3.98
C ASN A 45 9.56 -15.85 -2.63
N PRO A 46 8.70 -16.89 -2.56
CA PRO A 46 8.36 -17.58 -1.32
C PRO A 46 9.54 -18.31 -0.69
N HIS A 47 10.53 -18.73 -1.49
CA HIS A 47 11.72 -19.46 -1.02
C HIS A 47 12.60 -18.63 -0.07
N ARG A 48 12.46 -17.30 -0.04
CA ARG A 48 13.17 -16.44 0.91
C ARG A 48 12.57 -16.45 2.32
N TYR A 49 11.40 -17.07 2.50
CA TYR A 49 10.61 -17.01 3.73
C TYR A 49 10.36 -18.39 4.36
N THR A 50 11.01 -19.43 3.84
CA THR A 50 10.99 -20.78 4.40
C THR A 50 12.26 -21.52 4.00
N ILE A 51 12.68 -22.47 4.83
CA ILE A 51 13.79 -23.38 4.52
C ILE A 51 13.31 -24.67 3.82
N SER A 52 12.02 -24.98 3.90
CA SER A 52 11.43 -26.13 3.20
C SER A 52 11.27 -25.83 1.71
N GLN A 53 11.64 -26.81 0.87
CA GLN A 53 11.44 -26.76 -0.58
C GLN A 53 10.13 -27.42 -1.01
N ASP A 54 9.31 -27.87 -0.05
CA ASP A 54 8.06 -28.54 -0.35
C ASP A 54 7.06 -27.54 -0.94
N ASN A 55 6.42 -27.94 -2.04
CA ASN A 55 5.42 -27.10 -2.71
C ASN A 55 4.30 -26.63 -1.75
N GLN A 56 3.92 -27.47 -0.79
CA GLN A 56 2.93 -27.11 0.24
C GLN A 56 3.43 -26.01 1.18
N ALA A 57 4.71 -26.01 1.56
CA ALA A 57 5.27 -24.98 2.43
C ALA A 57 5.34 -23.64 1.70
N LEU A 58 5.75 -23.66 0.41
CA LEU A 58 5.78 -22.48 -0.44
C LEU A 58 4.39 -21.88 -0.66
N GLU A 59 3.37 -22.73 -0.82
CA GLU A 59 1.99 -22.26 -0.96
C GLU A 59 1.48 -21.64 0.35
N LYS A 60 1.81 -22.21 1.51
CA LYS A 60 1.48 -21.59 2.81
C LYS A 60 2.11 -20.21 2.98
N VAL A 61 3.34 -20.01 2.50
CA VAL A 61 4.00 -18.68 2.50
C VAL A 61 3.23 -17.69 1.64
N LYS A 62 2.81 -18.08 0.42
CA LYS A 62 1.99 -17.22 -0.45
C LYS A 62 0.65 -16.88 0.18
N GLN A 63 -0.03 -17.86 0.76
CA GLN A 63 -1.30 -17.68 1.46
C GLN A 63 -1.17 -16.72 2.66
N ALA A 64 -0.07 -16.81 3.42
CA ALA A 64 0.24 -15.84 4.46
C ALA A 64 0.48 -14.42 3.89
N SER A 65 1.14 -14.32 2.73
CA SER A 65 1.33 -13.07 1.99
C SER A 65 -0.01 -12.41 1.65
N TYR A 66 -0.97 -13.16 1.10
CA TYR A 66 -2.29 -12.63 0.74
C TYR A 66 -3.05 -12.10 1.95
N LYS A 67 -3.01 -12.82 3.08
CA LYS A 67 -3.61 -12.31 4.33
C LYS A 67 -2.97 -11.00 4.78
N ARG A 68 -1.64 -10.89 4.71
CA ARG A 68 -0.92 -9.65 5.07
C ARG A 68 -1.20 -8.50 4.09
N MET A 69 -1.23 -8.78 2.79
CA MET A 69 -1.69 -7.81 1.78
C MET A 69 -3.09 -7.31 2.12
N GLY A 70 -4.01 -8.20 2.50
CA GLY A 70 -5.37 -7.82 2.86
C GLY A 70 -5.44 -6.83 4.01
N ILE A 71 -4.64 -7.04 5.06
CA ILE A 71 -4.53 -6.11 6.20
C ILE A 71 -3.94 -4.78 5.75
N ALA A 72 -2.86 -4.82 4.97
CA ALA A 72 -2.16 -3.64 4.50
C ALA A 72 -3.04 -2.78 3.58
N MET A 73 -3.77 -3.41 2.66
CA MET A 73 -4.71 -2.76 1.75
C MET A 73 -5.89 -2.14 2.53
N THR A 74 -6.42 -2.82 3.54
CA THR A 74 -7.47 -2.25 4.41
C THR A 74 -6.95 -1.06 5.21
N HIS A 75 -5.71 -1.11 5.70
CA HIS A 75 -5.12 0.05 6.37
C HIS A 75 -4.93 1.23 5.41
N LEU A 76 -4.43 0.97 4.19
CA LEU A 76 -4.26 2.00 3.16
C LEU A 76 -5.60 2.62 2.74
N ASP A 77 -6.63 1.79 2.55
CA ASP A 77 -8.00 2.24 2.25
C ASP A 77 -8.54 3.16 3.36
N GLY A 78 -8.27 2.82 4.63
CA GLY A 78 -8.63 3.66 5.78
C GLY A 78 -7.87 4.99 5.84
N LEU A 79 -6.61 5.04 5.37
CA LEU A 79 -5.85 6.29 5.27
C LEU A 79 -6.41 7.21 4.17
N ILE A 80 -6.84 6.64 3.04
CA ILE A 80 -7.43 7.39 1.92
C ILE A 80 -8.82 7.93 2.31
N GLY A 81 -9.63 7.08 2.95
CA GLY A 81 -10.98 7.41 3.39
C GLY A 81 -11.85 7.97 2.26
N GLU A 82 -12.72 8.91 2.60
CA GLU A 82 -13.62 9.58 1.66
C GLU A 82 -12.94 10.68 0.84
N SER A 83 -11.78 11.15 1.29
CA SER A 83 -11.06 12.26 0.64
C SER A 83 -10.44 11.88 -0.71
N GLY A 84 -10.19 10.58 -0.93
CA GLY A 84 -9.45 10.13 -2.11
C GLY A 84 -7.95 10.44 -2.05
N HIS A 85 -7.47 11.00 -0.93
CA HIS A 85 -6.07 11.31 -0.69
C HIS A 85 -5.55 10.66 0.59
N VAL A 86 -4.31 10.20 0.56
CA VAL A 86 -3.69 9.49 1.69
C VAL A 86 -3.44 10.41 2.89
N TYR A 87 -3.25 11.71 2.66
CA TYR A 87 -2.97 12.66 3.73
C TYR A 87 -3.89 13.89 3.65
N ARG A 88 -4.80 14.01 4.63
CA ARG A 88 -5.61 15.22 4.92
C ARG A 88 -6.24 15.89 3.69
N ASP A 89 -6.84 15.12 2.79
CA ASP A 89 -7.50 15.65 1.58
C ASP A 89 -6.56 16.47 0.67
N GLN A 90 -5.26 16.25 0.79
CA GLN A 90 -4.22 16.94 0.04
C GLN A 90 -3.49 15.95 -0.86
N GLN A 91 -3.34 16.31 -2.14
CA GLN A 91 -2.47 15.58 -3.04
C GLN A 91 -1.01 15.74 -2.63
N THR A 92 -0.35 14.61 -2.37
CA THR A 92 1.04 14.53 -1.94
C THR A 92 1.78 13.39 -2.66
N ILE A 93 3.08 13.24 -2.40
CA ILE A 93 3.82 12.06 -2.89
C ILE A 93 3.29 10.73 -2.34
N ALA A 94 2.54 10.73 -1.24
CA ALA A 94 1.95 9.52 -0.67
C ALA A 94 0.90 8.92 -1.61
N ASP A 95 0.12 9.76 -2.30
CA ASP A 95 -0.92 9.32 -3.26
C ASP A 95 -0.31 8.59 -4.46
N ALA A 96 0.79 9.12 -5.00
CA ALA A 96 1.51 8.47 -6.10
C ALA A 96 2.01 7.07 -5.69
N TYR A 97 2.47 6.93 -4.45
CA TYR A 97 2.97 5.66 -3.92
C TYR A 97 1.84 4.66 -3.68
N ALA A 98 0.74 5.12 -3.09
CA ALA A 98 -0.48 4.35 -2.87
C ALA A 98 -1.06 3.88 -4.20
N TYR A 99 -1.13 4.75 -5.20
CA TYR A 99 -1.61 4.44 -6.54
C TYR A 99 -0.80 3.35 -7.23
N ALA A 100 0.53 3.41 -7.21
CA ALA A 100 1.37 2.42 -7.88
C ALA A 100 1.05 0.98 -7.43
N HIS A 101 0.87 0.79 -6.12
CA HIS A 101 0.59 -0.53 -5.56
C HIS A 101 -0.90 -0.89 -5.57
N GLY A 102 -1.78 0.07 -5.30
CA GLY A 102 -3.24 -0.14 -5.38
C GLY A 102 -3.67 -0.52 -6.79
N ALA A 103 -3.11 0.13 -7.81
CA ALA A 103 -3.34 -0.22 -9.21
C ALA A 103 -2.79 -1.62 -9.58
N MET A 104 -1.65 -2.03 -9.00
CA MET A 104 -1.12 -3.38 -9.21
C MET A 104 -2.07 -4.44 -8.65
N VAL A 105 -2.61 -4.22 -7.45
CA VAL A 105 -3.55 -5.14 -6.81
C VAL A 105 -4.87 -5.21 -7.58
N SER A 106 -5.45 -4.06 -7.93
CA SER A 106 -6.75 -4.01 -8.61
C SER A 106 -6.72 -4.59 -10.03
N LYS A 107 -5.59 -4.47 -10.74
CA LYS A 107 -5.42 -5.05 -12.08
C LYS A 107 -5.15 -6.55 -12.06
N ASN A 108 -4.76 -7.11 -10.92
CA ASN A 108 -4.41 -8.53 -10.81
C ASN A 108 -5.59 -9.34 -10.24
N THR A 109 -6.37 -9.94 -11.13
CA THR A 109 -7.56 -10.73 -10.80
C THR A 109 -7.27 -11.91 -9.87
N LYS A 110 -6.07 -12.49 -9.95
CA LYS A 110 -5.64 -13.55 -9.03
C LYS A 110 -5.49 -13.01 -7.61
N ILE A 111 -4.81 -11.88 -7.43
CA ILE A 111 -4.62 -11.26 -6.11
C ILE A 111 -5.98 -10.91 -5.50
N LEU A 112 -6.88 -10.28 -6.28
CA LEU A 112 -8.22 -9.95 -5.80
C LEU A 112 -8.99 -11.19 -5.32
N ARG A 113 -8.93 -12.30 -6.05
CA ARG A 113 -9.58 -13.55 -5.66
C ARG A 113 -9.03 -14.09 -4.34
N GLU A 114 -7.72 -14.10 -4.19
CA GLU A 114 -7.05 -14.57 -2.97
C GLU A 114 -7.34 -13.65 -1.77
N LEU A 115 -7.40 -12.33 -2.00
CA LEU A 115 -7.79 -11.36 -0.96
C LEU A 115 -9.22 -11.59 -0.49
N SER A 116 -10.16 -11.78 -1.40
CA SER A 116 -11.56 -12.13 -1.06
C SER A 116 -11.65 -13.46 -0.31
N ALA A 117 -10.91 -14.48 -0.76
CA ALA A 117 -10.85 -15.79 -0.11
C ALA A 117 -10.22 -15.71 1.30
N SER A 118 -9.26 -14.80 1.50
CA SER A 118 -8.62 -14.57 2.80
C SER A 118 -9.49 -13.80 3.79
N GLY A 119 -10.65 -13.29 3.36
CA GLY A 119 -11.57 -12.50 4.17
C GLY A 119 -11.23 -11.00 4.25
N SER A 120 -10.32 -10.49 3.41
CA SER A 120 -9.96 -9.06 3.38
C SER A 120 -11.17 -8.19 3.01
N LEU A 121 -11.38 -7.11 3.77
CA LEU A 121 -12.43 -6.12 3.48
C LEU A 121 -12.23 -5.46 2.11
N TYR A 122 -10.97 -5.19 1.74
CA TYR A 122 -10.63 -4.63 0.43
C TYR A 122 -11.02 -5.57 -0.73
N GLY A 123 -10.75 -6.88 -0.58
CA GLY A 123 -11.17 -7.89 -1.55
C GLY A 123 -12.69 -8.01 -1.67
N LYS A 124 -13.40 -8.00 -0.54
CA LYS A 124 -14.87 -8.07 -0.48
C LYS A 124 -15.55 -6.87 -1.16
N ASN A 125 -14.95 -5.69 -1.11
CA ASN A 125 -15.45 -4.48 -1.77
C ASN A 125 -15.10 -4.42 -3.27
N GLY A 126 -14.65 -5.52 -3.86
CA GLY A 126 -14.36 -5.63 -5.30
C GLY A 126 -13.05 -4.98 -5.73
N GLY A 127 -12.17 -4.60 -4.79
CA GLY A 127 -10.85 -4.07 -5.10
C GLY A 127 -10.84 -2.75 -5.89
N ARG A 128 -11.91 -1.95 -5.80
CA ARG A 128 -11.88 -0.58 -6.35
C ARG A 128 -10.92 0.25 -5.53
N PHE A 129 -9.87 0.72 -6.18
CA PHE A 129 -8.90 1.63 -5.57
C PHE A 129 -9.35 3.08 -5.82
N SER A 130 -9.63 3.82 -4.75
CA SER A 130 -10.28 5.14 -4.77
C SER A 130 -9.31 6.33 -4.80
N CYS A 131 -8.00 6.10 -4.65
CA CYS A 131 -7.03 7.20 -4.60
C CYS A 131 -6.98 7.95 -5.94
N SER A 132 -7.22 9.25 -5.90
CA SER A 132 -7.17 10.12 -7.08
C SER A 132 -5.74 10.50 -7.42
N THR A 133 -5.39 10.47 -8.71
CA THR A 133 -4.19 11.12 -9.24
C THR A 133 -4.47 12.48 -9.87
N SER A 134 -5.74 12.89 -9.93
CA SER A 134 -6.22 14.10 -10.59
C SER A 134 -6.19 15.28 -9.62
N ALA A 135 -5.55 16.37 -10.04
CA ALA A 135 -5.56 17.67 -9.39
C ALA A 135 -6.87 18.44 -9.65
#